data_AF-A0A2P5M0R8-F1
#
_entry.id   AF-A0A2P5M0R8-F1
#
_cell.length_a   1.000
_cell.length_b   1.000
_cell.length_c   1.000
_cell.angle_alpha   90.00
_cell.angle_beta   90.00
_cell.angle_gamma   90.00
#
_symmetry.space_group_name_H-M   'P 1'
#
loop_
_entity.id
_entity.type
_entity.pdbx_description
1 polymer ?
#
loop_
_entity_poly.entity_id
_entity_poly.type
_entity_poly.pdbx_seq_one_letter_code
_entity_poly.pdbx_strand_id
1 'polypeptide(L)'
;MTAAVATKLEAADWTSDAKEALAAVEALYKDALASVRARVTKDGKLSSELIEADQHAAHGLAWLATYIQGLRELVDYAERLSAEGAYGETEELLNQIGFAEFLAQVYGGIPMSQGEIVRLSDFGL
;
A
#
# COMPACT_ATOMS: atom_id res chain seq x y z
N MET A 1 -26.72 32.58 11.44
CA MET A 1 -25.91 31.37 11.24
C MET A 1 -25.09 31.58 9.99
N THR A 2 -23.86 32.04 10.13
CA THR A 2 -22.89 32.15 9.04
C THR A 2 -22.31 30.76 8.81
N ALA A 3 -22.56 30.20 7.63
CA ALA A 3 -21.89 28.98 7.19
C ALA A 3 -20.38 29.25 7.22
N ALA A 4 -19.65 28.45 8.00
CA ALA A 4 -18.20 28.43 7.91
C ALA A 4 -17.85 28.03 6.48
N VAL A 5 -17.27 28.96 5.72
CA VAL A 5 -16.59 28.65 4.47
C VAL A 5 -15.57 27.60 4.85
N ALA A 6 -15.78 26.37 4.41
CA ALA A 6 -14.77 25.32 4.49
C ALA A 6 -13.51 25.95 3.92
N THR A 7 -12.53 26.20 4.79
CA THR A 7 -11.23 26.71 4.37
C THR A 7 -10.76 25.67 3.37
N LYS A 8 -10.68 26.07 2.09
CA LYS A 8 -10.06 25.24 1.07
C LYS A 8 -8.68 24.99 1.66
N LEU A 9 -8.45 23.77 2.17
CA LEU A 9 -7.10 23.32 2.48
C LEU A 9 -6.31 23.76 1.26
N GLU A 10 -5.29 24.60 1.45
CA GLU A 10 -4.35 24.82 0.36
C GLU A 10 -4.01 23.43 -0.16
N ALA A 11 -4.01 23.25 -1.48
CA ALA A 11 -3.69 21.96 -2.05
C ALA A 11 -2.25 21.66 -1.60
N ALA A 12 -2.13 20.97 -0.46
CA ALA A 12 -0.93 20.27 -0.09
C ALA A 12 -0.56 19.49 -1.35
N ASP A 13 0.72 19.49 -1.71
CA ASP A 13 1.19 18.73 -2.85
C ASP A 13 1.06 17.24 -2.49
N TRP A 14 -0.17 16.74 -2.61
CA TRP A 14 -0.56 15.40 -2.20
C TRP A 14 0.23 14.36 -2.99
N THR A 15 0.71 14.73 -4.19
CA THR A 15 1.57 13.88 -5.02
C THR A 15 2.95 13.73 -4.41
N SER A 16 3.52 14.79 -3.82
CA SER A 16 4.75 14.70 -3.02
C SER A 16 4.55 13.80 -1.79
N ASP A 17 3.49 14.03 -1.02
CA ASP A 17 3.17 13.22 0.16
C ASP A 17 2.95 11.74 -0.20
N ALA A 18 2.26 11.48 -1.32
CA ALA A 18 2.02 10.13 -1.83
C ALA A 18 3.33 9.42 -2.22
N LYS A 19 4.29 10.11 -2.82
CA LYS A 19 5.60 9.55 -3.15
C LYS A 19 6.40 9.19 -1.90
N GLU A 20 6.40 10.05 -0.90
CA GLU A 20 7.08 9.78 0.38
C GLU A 20 6.44 8.59 1.11
N ALA A 21 5.10 8.55 1.16
CA ALA A 21 4.37 7.42 1.73
C ALA A 21 4.63 6.11 0.99
N LEU A 22 4.63 6.13 -0.35
CA LEU A 22 4.96 4.96 -1.16
C LEU A 22 6.37 4.44 -0.85
N ALA A 23 7.36 5.32 -0.80
CA ALA A 23 8.74 4.93 -0.47
C ALA A 23 8.83 4.29 0.93
N ALA A 24 8.08 4.80 1.91
CA ALA A 24 8.02 4.22 3.25
C ALA A 24 7.37 2.83 3.24
N VAL A 25 6.27 2.62 2.51
CA VAL A 25 5.62 1.31 2.39
C VAL A 25 6.49 0.31 1.62
N GLU A 26 7.25 0.75 0.63
CA GLU A 26 8.21 -0.11 -0.07
C GLU A 26 9.35 -0.58 0.85
N ALA A 27 9.81 0.27 1.78
CA ALA A 27 10.74 -0.13 2.81
C ALA A 27 10.11 -1.15 3.77
N LEU A 28 8.88 -0.89 4.22
CA LEU A 28 8.11 -1.81 5.06
C LEU A 28 7.94 -3.20 4.42
N TYR A 29 7.70 -3.25 3.11
CA TYR A 29 7.62 -4.52 2.37
C TYR A 29 8.94 -5.26 2.31
N LYS A 30 10.08 -4.56 2.18
CA LYS A 30 11.40 -5.23 2.23
C LYS A 30 11.62 -5.89 3.58
N ASP A 31 11.22 -5.23 4.66
CA ASP A 31 11.30 -5.78 6.02
C ASP A 31 10.36 -6.99 6.19
N ALA A 32 9.12 -6.88 5.73
CA ALA A 32 8.15 -7.98 5.74
C ALA A 32 8.65 -9.18 4.94
N LEU A 33 9.16 -8.95 3.72
CA LEU A 33 9.70 -9.96 2.83
C LEU A 33 10.90 -10.67 3.46
N ALA A 34 11.83 -9.91 4.06
CA ALA A 34 12.98 -10.47 4.73
C ALA A 34 12.58 -11.35 5.93
N SER A 35 11.62 -10.88 6.73
CA SER A 35 11.09 -11.62 7.89
C SER A 35 10.46 -12.94 7.48
N VAL A 36 9.46 -12.92 6.58
CA VAL A 36 8.79 -14.16 6.14
C VAL A 36 9.79 -15.10 5.45
N ARG A 37 10.69 -14.56 4.61
CA ARG A 37 11.72 -15.37 3.95
C ARG A 37 12.59 -16.11 4.95
N ALA A 38 12.95 -15.49 6.08
CA ALA A 38 13.72 -16.15 7.13
C ALA A 38 12.93 -17.31 7.76
N ARG A 39 11.62 -17.14 7.97
CA ARG A 39 10.74 -18.19 8.55
C ARG A 39 10.53 -19.38 7.62
N VAL A 40 10.52 -19.14 6.31
CA VAL A 40 10.24 -20.18 5.30
C VAL A 40 11.49 -20.76 4.61
N THR A 41 12.69 -20.36 5.05
CA THR A 41 13.96 -20.89 4.53
C THR A 41 14.49 -22.01 5.41
N LYS A 42 14.87 -23.13 4.79
CA LYS A 42 15.53 -24.27 5.42
C LYS A 42 16.75 -24.67 4.60
N ASP A 43 17.89 -24.87 5.26
CA ASP A 43 19.16 -25.27 4.61
C ASP A 43 19.55 -24.37 3.42
N GLY A 44 19.30 -23.06 3.56
CA GLY A 44 19.62 -22.04 2.55
C GLY A 44 18.68 -22.00 1.34
N LYS A 45 17.57 -22.75 1.35
CA LYS A 45 16.55 -22.75 0.28
C LYS A 45 15.15 -22.53 0.85
N LEU A 46 14.26 -21.98 0.02
CA LEU A 46 12.84 -21.90 0.36
C LEU A 46 12.28 -23.32 0.51
N SER A 47 11.57 -23.57 1.61
CA SER A 47 10.92 -24.85 1.88
C SER A 47 9.44 -24.73 1.56
N SER A 48 8.92 -25.54 0.63
CA SER A 48 7.49 -25.59 0.33
C SER A 48 6.65 -25.98 1.55
N GLU A 49 7.16 -26.86 2.40
CA GLU A 49 6.51 -27.26 3.65
C GLU A 49 6.39 -26.09 4.63
N LEU A 50 7.43 -25.25 4.75
CA LEU A 50 7.39 -24.08 5.63
C LEU A 50 6.53 -22.96 5.04
N ILE A 51 6.51 -22.79 3.72
CA ILE A 51 5.61 -21.86 3.04
C ILE A 51 4.15 -22.27 3.29
N GLU A 52 3.83 -23.55 3.20
CA GLU A 52 2.47 -24.05 3.48
C GLU A 52 2.10 -23.85 4.96
N ALA A 53 3.05 -24.10 5.88
CA ALA A 53 2.83 -23.88 7.31
C ALA A 53 2.65 -22.40 7.67
N ASP A 54 3.25 -21.47 6.91
CA ASP A 54 3.15 -20.02 7.07
C ASP A 54 2.36 -19.36 5.92
N GLN A 55 1.37 -20.09 5.36
CA GLN A 55 0.66 -19.71 4.14
C GLN A 55 -0.06 -18.36 4.27
N HIS A 56 -0.63 -18.06 5.44
CA HIS A 56 -1.31 -16.78 5.70
C HIS A 56 -0.36 -15.60 5.47
N ALA A 57 0.87 -15.67 6.00
CA ALA A 57 1.86 -14.62 5.79
C ALA A 57 2.45 -14.65 4.37
N ALA A 58 2.63 -15.83 3.77
CA ALA A 58 3.13 -15.95 2.40
C ALA A 58 2.15 -15.33 1.39
N HIS A 59 0.85 -15.63 1.50
CA HIS A 59 -0.20 -14.98 0.71
C HIS A 59 -0.34 -13.50 1.06
N GLY A 60 -0.23 -13.19 2.35
CA GLY A 60 -0.21 -11.83 2.86
C GLY A 60 0.84 -10.95 2.18
N LEU A 61 2.05 -11.46 1.98
CA LEU A 61 3.10 -10.75 1.24
C LEU A 61 2.71 -10.48 -0.21
N ALA A 62 2.02 -11.41 -0.87
CA ALA A 62 1.54 -11.19 -2.24
C ALA A 62 0.48 -10.09 -2.28
N TRP A 63 -0.42 -10.03 -1.29
CA TRP A 63 -1.40 -8.95 -1.14
C TRP A 63 -0.75 -7.60 -0.83
N LEU A 64 0.22 -7.55 0.09
CA LEU A 64 0.98 -6.33 0.37
C LEU A 64 1.73 -5.82 -0.88
N ALA A 65 2.37 -6.73 -1.63
CA ALA A 65 3.03 -6.38 -2.89
C ALA A 65 2.03 -5.83 -3.92
N THR A 66 0.82 -6.38 -3.98
CA THR A 66 -0.26 -5.90 -4.86
C THR A 66 -0.69 -4.49 -4.49
N TYR A 67 -0.81 -4.18 -3.19
CA TYR A 67 -1.20 -2.85 -2.71
C TYR A 67 -0.10 -1.83 -3.03
N ILE A 68 1.16 -2.18 -2.85
CA ILE A 68 2.30 -1.33 -3.22
C ILE A 68 2.31 -1.02 -4.71
N GLN A 69 2.05 -2.02 -5.55
CA GLN A 69 1.92 -1.77 -6.98
C GLN A 69 0.76 -0.82 -7.26
N GLY A 70 -0.40 -1.01 -6.64
CA GLY A 70 -1.54 -0.09 -6.78
C GLY A 70 -1.20 1.35 -6.38
N LEU A 71 -0.53 1.54 -5.24
CA LEU A 71 -0.06 2.86 -4.78
C LEU A 71 0.90 3.49 -5.79
N ARG A 72 1.85 2.72 -6.34
CA ARG A 72 2.77 3.18 -7.38
C ARG A 72 2.05 3.60 -8.66
N GLU A 73 1.13 2.78 -9.15
CA GLU A 73 0.39 3.08 -10.38
C GLU A 73 -0.51 4.32 -10.21
N LEU A 74 -1.04 4.59 -9.01
CA LEU A 74 -1.80 5.82 -8.74
C LEU A 74 -0.91 7.08 -8.81
N VAL A 75 0.32 7.00 -8.31
CA VAL A 75 1.32 8.09 -8.44
C VAL A 75 1.70 8.27 -9.91
N ASP A 76 2.06 7.19 -10.61
CA ASP A 76 2.47 7.24 -12.01
C ASP A 76 1.33 7.72 -12.93
N TYR A 77 0.09 7.37 -12.60
CA TYR A 77 -1.12 7.88 -13.26
C TYR A 77 -1.26 9.40 -13.08
N ALA A 78 -1.09 9.91 -11.87
CA ALA A 78 -1.15 11.35 -11.60
C ALA A 78 -0.10 12.12 -12.41
N GLU A 79 1.15 11.63 -12.41
CA GLU A 79 2.26 12.27 -13.14
C GLU A 79 2.03 12.30 -14.64
N ARG A 80 1.62 11.17 -15.22
CA ARG A 80 1.39 11.06 -16.66
C ARG A 80 0.26 11.97 -17.13
N LEU A 81 -0.90 11.94 -16.46
CA LEU A 81 -2.02 12.80 -16.85
C LEU A 81 -1.72 14.28 -16.62
N SER A 82 -0.93 14.61 -15.60
CA SER A 82 -0.51 15.99 -15.35
C SER A 82 0.38 16.50 -16.49
N ALA A 83 1.32 15.66 -16.98
CA ALA A 83 2.17 15.99 -18.11
C ALA A 83 1.37 16.16 -19.42
N GLU A 84 0.24 15.47 -19.56
CA GLU A 84 -0.67 15.58 -20.71
C GLU A 84 -1.67 16.74 -20.58
N GLY A 85 -1.72 17.43 -19.44
CA GLY A 85 -2.72 18.47 -19.17
C GLY A 85 -4.15 17.91 -19.00
N ALA A 86 -4.27 16.62 -18.70
CA ALA A 86 -5.51 15.88 -18.56
C ALA A 86 -5.86 15.52 -17.10
N TYR A 87 -5.04 15.95 -16.14
CA TYR A 87 -5.27 15.72 -14.71
C TYR A 87 -6.17 16.82 -14.13
N GLY A 88 -7.46 16.51 -13.96
CA GLY A 88 -8.45 17.42 -13.42
C GLY A 88 -8.90 17.06 -12.00
N GLU A 89 -9.92 17.77 -11.53
CA GLU A 89 -10.49 17.60 -10.18
C GLU A 89 -11.00 16.18 -9.92
N THR A 90 -11.59 15.52 -10.93
CA THR A 90 -12.09 14.15 -10.78
C THR A 90 -10.94 13.17 -10.57
N GLU A 91 -9.88 13.28 -11.36
CA GLU A 91 -8.70 12.43 -11.28
C GLU A 91 -7.94 12.65 -9.96
N GLU A 92 -7.90 13.90 -9.47
CA GLU A 92 -7.34 14.25 -8.17
C GLU A 92 -8.10 13.58 -7.02
N LEU A 93 -9.43 13.74 -6.97
CA LEU A 93 -10.23 13.17 -5.90
C LEU A 93 -10.20 11.64 -5.90
N LEU A 94 -10.28 11.00 -7.08
CA LEU A 94 -10.21 9.55 -7.18
C LEU A 94 -8.85 9.00 -6.74
N ASN A 95 -7.76 9.65 -7.13
CA ASN A 95 -6.42 9.26 -6.68
C ASN A 95 -6.25 9.42 -5.17
N GLN A 96 -6.69 10.54 -4.58
CA GLN A 96 -6.59 10.76 -3.14
C GLN A 96 -7.36 9.70 -2.36
N ILE A 97 -8.60 9.39 -2.78
CA ILE A 97 -9.41 8.35 -2.14
C ILE A 97 -8.74 6.97 -2.26
N GLY A 98 -8.35 6.57 -3.48
CA GLY A 98 -7.75 5.26 -3.72
C GLY A 98 -6.41 5.08 -2.99
N PHE A 99 -5.57 6.11 -3.02
CA PHE A 99 -4.26 6.08 -2.37
C PHE A 99 -4.40 6.02 -0.85
N ALA A 100 -5.25 6.87 -0.27
CA ALA A 100 -5.47 6.90 1.17
C ALA A 100 -6.08 5.58 1.68
N GLU A 101 -7.00 4.96 0.92
CA GLU A 101 -7.60 3.68 1.29
C GLU A 101 -6.56 2.55 1.28
N PHE A 102 -5.75 2.45 0.22
CA PHE A 102 -4.70 1.44 0.13
C PHE A 102 -3.66 1.62 1.23
N LEU A 103 -3.24 2.86 1.47
CA LEU A 103 -2.29 3.19 2.54
C LEU A 103 -2.87 2.84 3.92
N ALA A 104 -4.12 3.20 4.19
CA ALA A 104 -4.78 2.89 5.46
C ALA A 104 -4.88 1.38 5.69
N GLN A 105 -5.20 0.60 4.66
CA GLN A 105 -5.29 -0.86 4.76
C GLN A 105 -3.93 -1.54 4.92
N VAL A 106 -2.84 -0.99 4.39
CA VAL A 106 -1.48 -1.49 4.70
C VAL A 106 -1.22 -1.52 6.21
N TYR A 107 -1.66 -0.49 6.94
CA TYR A 107 -1.47 -0.40 8.39
C TYR A 107 -2.60 -1.04 9.22
N GLY A 108 -3.85 -0.96 8.76
CA GLY A 108 -5.03 -1.48 9.47
C GLY A 108 -5.30 -2.96 9.22
N GLY A 109 -4.78 -3.48 8.11
CA GLY A 109 -4.94 -4.85 7.64
C GLY A 109 -5.57 -4.92 6.26
N ILE A 110 -4.96 -5.74 5.38
CA ILE A 110 -5.41 -5.94 4.01
C ILE A 110 -6.39 -7.11 3.98
N PRO A 111 -7.64 -6.92 3.51
CA PRO A 111 -8.60 -8.01 3.36
C PRO A 111 -8.19 -8.88 2.15
N MET A 112 -7.71 -10.09 2.42
CA MET A 112 -7.43 -11.11 1.40
C MET A 112 -8.71 -11.85 0.99
N SER A 113 -9.64 -11.98 1.94
CA SER A 113 -11.01 -12.44 1.76
C SER A 113 -11.91 -11.73 2.78
N GLN A 114 -13.21 -12.06 2.82
CA GLN A 114 -14.10 -11.51 3.85
C GLN A 114 -13.74 -11.97 5.27
N GLY A 115 -13.09 -13.14 5.41
CA GLY A 115 -12.71 -13.72 6.71
C GLY A 115 -11.22 -13.64 7.02
N GLU A 116 -10.40 -13.29 6.03
CA GLU A 116 -8.94 -13.30 6.15
C GLU A 116 -8.40 -11.90 5.92
N ILE A 117 -7.81 -11.34 6.98
CA ILE A 117 -7.17 -10.01 6.95
C ILE A 117 -5.73 -10.21 7.37
N VAL A 118 -4.79 -9.89 6.48
CA VAL A 118 -3.36 -9.86 6.82
C VAL A 118 -2.98 -8.53 7.46
N ARG A 119 -2.16 -8.56 8.51
CA ARG A 119 -1.63 -7.39 9.21
C ARG A 119 -0.11 -7.44 9.27
N LEU A 120 0.51 -6.30 9.57
CA LEU A 120 1.96 -6.19 9.74
C LEU A 120 2.51 -7.17 10.80
N SER A 121 1.74 -7.42 11.86
CA SER A 121 2.08 -8.41 12.89
C SER A 121 2.20 -9.83 12.35
N ASP A 122 1.50 -10.18 11.27
CA ASP A 122 1.59 -11.51 10.63
C ASP A 122 2.95 -11.69 9.92
N PHE A 123 3.60 -10.59 9.55
CA PHE A 123 4.98 -10.55 9.06
C PHE A 123 6.01 -10.42 10.19
N GLY A 124 5.58 -10.28 11.45
CA GLY A 124 6.47 -10.06 12.58
C GLY A 124 7.00 -8.63 12.69
N LEU A 125 6.25 -7.65 12.16
CA LEU A 125 6.51 -6.21 12.25
C LEU A 125 5.61 -5.53 13.28
#